data_AF-A0A920P3X3-F1
#
_entry.id   AF-A0A920P3X3-F1
#
_cell.length_a   1.000
_cell.length_b   1.000
_cell.length_c   1.000
_cell.angle_alpha   90.00
_cell.angle_beta   90.00
_cell.angle_gamma   90.00
#
_symmetry.space_group_name_H-M   'P 1'
#
loop_
_entity.id
_entity.type
_entity.pdbx_description
1 polymer ?
#
loop_
_entity_poly.entity_id
_entity_poly.type
_entity_poly.pdbx_seq_one_letter_code
_entity_poly.pdbx_strand_id
1 'polypeptide(L)'
;MSPFNFQDQTVLAVPTDLPAVEEGSGEFYKAMREVTEQVATLSDGGLFILFTSHAALVHVGELLRLTGADSRWPLFIQGEDDRHRLLQRFIEHGHGILLGTASFWEGVDVPGDPLRGLIIQKLPFKVPTEPVTAARMEAIQGVGQDGFQEYMLPHAALRLKQGFGRLIRSKSDRGAVVLLDDRLVTRKYGHYLRNSLPGPTLIKGAWSDVQRRLKAFYSEV
;
A
#
# COMPACT_ATOMS: atom_id res chain seq x y z
N MET A 1 -20.64 -0.26 15.74
CA MET A 1 -20.02 -1.44 15.12
C MET A 1 -20.00 -1.22 13.62
N SER A 2 -18.87 -1.47 12.95
CA SER A 2 -18.78 -1.40 11.49
C SER A 2 -19.70 -2.48 10.88
N PRO A 3 -20.44 -2.20 9.79
CA PRO A 3 -21.26 -3.21 9.11
C PRO A 3 -20.43 -4.24 8.29
N PHE A 4 -19.10 -4.06 8.24
CA PHE A 4 -18.15 -4.84 7.44
C PHE A 4 -17.41 -5.88 8.29
N ASN A 5 -17.17 -7.06 7.73
CA ASN A 5 -16.38 -8.12 8.34
C ASN A 5 -14.94 -8.07 7.79
N PHE A 6 -14.16 -7.10 8.28
CA PHE A 6 -12.79 -6.88 7.84
C PHE A 6 -11.85 -8.08 8.06
N GLN A 7 -12.17 -8.96 9.02
CA GLN A 7 -11.36 -10.14 9.30
C GLN A 7 -11.40 -11.14 8.15
N ASP A 8 -12.58 -11.31 7.53
CA ASP A 8 -12.80 -12.23 6.41
C ASP A 8 -12.63 -11.53 5.05
N GLN A 9 -12.93 -10.23 4.98
CA GLN A 9 -12.86 -9.43 3.76
C GLN A 9 -11.46 -8.90 3.46
N THR A 10 -10.57 -8.78 4.45
CA THR A 10 -9.26 -8.14 4.26
C THR A 10 -8.12 -8.92 4.85
N VAL A 11 -7.07 -9.04 4.04
CA VAL A 11 -5.76 -9.51 4.48
C VAL A 11 -4.79 -8.34 4.53
N LEU A 12 -3.99 -8.27 5.59
CA LEU A 12 -2.75 -7.50 5.65
C LEU A 12 -1.57 -8.46 5.52
N ALA A 13 -0.89 -8.41 4.38
CA ALA A 13 0.29 -9.20 4.07
C ALA A 13 1.57 -8.37 4.27
N VAL A 14 2.55 -8.93 4.99
CA VAL A 14 3.83 -8.30 5.30
C VAL A 14 4.97 -9.28 5.03
N PRO A 15 5.61 -9.22 3.84
CA PRO A 15 6.80 -10.00 3.54
C PRO A 15 7.97 -9.57 4.47
N THR A 16 8.82 -10.51 4.87
CA THR A 16 9.92 -10.27 5.82
C THR A 16 11.31 -10.63 5.27
N ASP A 17 11.40 -10.99 3.99
CA ASP A 17 12.60 -11.44 3.29
C ASP A 17 12.89 -10.65 2.00
N LEU A 18 12.14 -9.57 1.75
CA LEU A 18 12.41 -8.68 0.62
C LEU A 18 13.67 -7.85 0.88
N PRO A 19 14.40 -7.44 -0.17
CA PRO A 19 15.53 -6.52 -0.04
C PRO A 19 15.15 -5.27 0.75
N ALA A 20 16.10 -4.70 1.49
CA ALA A 20 15.85 -3.46 2.21
C ALA A 20 15.54 -2.32 1.24
N VAL A 21 14.60 -1.46 1.62
CA VAL A 21 14.19 -0.29 0.84
C VAL A 21 15.18 0.89 0.99
N GLU A 22 16.47 0.58 0.96
CA GLU A 22 17.51 1.59 0.78
C GLU A 22 17.26 2.25 -0.58
N GLU A 23 17.05 3.56 -0.56
CA GLU A 23 16.50 4.31 -1.69
C GLU A 23 17.41 4.19 -2.91
N GLY A 24 16.96 3.42 -3.91
CA GLY A 24 17.67 3.25 -5.18
C GLY A 24 18.35 1.91 -5.41
N SER A 25 18.21 0.91 -4.52
CA SER A 25 18.70 -0.43 -4.85
C SER A 25 17.83 -1.03 -5.98
N GLY A 26 18.45 -1.33 -7.13
CA GLY A 26 17.74 -1.96 -8.25
C GLY A 26 17.14 -3.32 -7.90
N GLU A 27 17.67 -3.99 -6.87
CA GLU A 27 17.14 -5.25 -6.34
C GLU A 27 15.77 -5.07 -5.69
N PHE A 28 15.58 -4.01 -4.89
CA PHE A 28 14.27 -3.76 -4.29
C PHE A 28 13.21 -3.47 -5.35
N TYR A 29 13.52 -2.67 -6.38
CA TYR A 29 12.56 -2.39 -7.45
C TYR A 29 12.22 -3.63 -8.28
N LYS A 30 13.19 -4.52 -8.52
CA LYS A 30 12.93 -5.83 -9.13
C LYS A 30 11.99 -6.68 -8.28
N ALA A 31 12.26 -6.78 -6.97
CA ALA A 31 11.41 -7.51 -6.03
C ALA A 31 9.99 -6.91 -5.95
N MET A 32 9.87 -5.58 -5.91
CA MET A 32 8.58 -4.89 -5.90
C MET A 32 7.78 -5.12 -7.19
N ARG A 33 8.46 -5.14 -8.35
CA ARG A 33 7.85 -5.54 -9.63
C ARG A 33 7.35 -6.99 -9.60
N GLU A 34 8.15 -7.93 -9.10
CA GLU A 34 7.75 -9.34 -8.98
C GLU A 34 6.55 -9.52 -8.05
N VAL A 35 6.57 -8.87 -6.88
CA VAL A 35 5.43 -8.84 -5.96
C VAL A 35 4.19 -8.28 -6.67
N THR A 36 4.36 -7.19 -7.42
CA THR A 36 3.26 -6.55 -8.18
C THR A 36 2.63 -7.51 -9.17
N GLU A 37 3.41 -8.16 -10.04
CA GLU A 37 2.90 -9.10 -11.05
C GLU A 37 2.20 -10.30 -10.42
N GLN A 38 2.76 -10.82 -9.31
CA GLN A 38 2.19 -11.96 -8.61
C GLN A 38 0.88 -11.58 -7.91
N VAL A 39 0.81 -10.42 -7.26
CA VAL A 39 -0.44 -9.94 -6.65
C VAL A 39 -1.48 -9.65 -7.74
N ALA A 40 -1.09 -8.97 -8.84
CA ALA A 40 -1.98 -8.72 -9.97
C ALA A 40 -2.49 -10.01 -10.61
N THR A 41 -1.68 -11.08 -10.63
CA THR A 41 -2.13 -12.41 -11.08
C THR A 41 -3.18 -13.02 -10.15
N LEU A 42 -3.03 -12.85 -8.84
CA LEU A 42 -3.97 -13.38 -7.85
C LEU A 42 -5.27 -12.59 -7.79
N SER A 43 -5.20 -11.27 -7.92
CA SER A 43 -6.35 -10.36 -7.86
C SER A 43 -6.98 -10.09 -9.22
N ASP A 44 -6.40 -10.58 -10.32
CA ASP A 44 -6.70 -10.26 -11.71
C ASP A 44 -6.73 -8.76 -12.01
N GLY A 45 -5.63 -8.08 -11.65
CA GLY A 45 -5.51 -6.63 -11.70
C GLY A 45 -6.29 -5.96 -10.57
N GLY A 46 -6.82 -4.76 -10.83
CA GLY A 46 -7.51 -3.99 -9.80
C GLY A 46 -6.58 -3.62 -8.65
N LEU A 47 -5.34 -3.28 -8.99
CA LEU A 47 -4.24 -3.13 -8.05
C LEU A 47 -3.83 -1.66 -8.00
N PHE A 48 -3.73 -1.09 -6.80
CA PHE A 48 -3.12 0.23 -6.62
C PHE A 48 -1.85 0.10 -5.78
N ILE A 49 -0.77 0.66 -6.26
CA ILE A 49 0.56 0.64 -5.67
C ILE A 49 0.94 2.04 -5.23
N LEU A 50 1.32 2.18 -3.95
CA LEU A 50 1.72 3.42 -3.33
C LEU A 50 3.23 3.48 -3.09
N PHE A 51 3.86 4.42 -3.77
CA PHE A 51 5.28 4.70 -3.71
C PHE A 51 5.60 5.90 -2.81
N THR A 52 6.82 5.93 -2.27
CA THR A 52 7.33 7.08 -1.50
C THR A 52 7.96 8.16 -2.36
N SER A 53 8.30 7.88 -3.62
CA SER A 53 8.87 8.85 -4.54
C SER A 53 8.41 8.61 -5.97
N HIS A 54 8.39 9.68 -6.77
CA HIS A 54 8.13 9.57 -8.21
C HIS A 54 9.19 8.74 -8.94
N ALA A 55 10.46 8.83 -8.51
CA ALA A 55 11.53 8.04 -9.12
C ALA A 55 11.29 6.53 -8.99
N ALA A 56 10.89 6.06 -7.80
CA ALA A 56 10.57 4.65 -7.59
C ALA A 56 9.36 4.20 -8.42
N LEU A 57 8.33 5.05 -8.48
CA LEU A 57 7.13 4.83 -9.26
C LEU A 57 7.43 4.65 -10.75
N VAL A 58 8.21 5.58 -11.35
CA VAL A 58 8.57 5.53 -12.77
C VAL A 58 9.40 4.28 -13.05
N HIS A 59 10.40 4.00 -12.21
CA HIS A 59 11.29 2.85 -12.42
C HIS A 59 10.54 1.52 -12.38
N VAL A 60 9.65 1.32 -11.40
CA VAL A 60 8.84 0.08 -11.34
C VAL A 60 7.83 0.02 -12.49
N GLY A 61 7.26 1.15 -12.90
CA GLY A 61 6.41 1.24 -14.09
C GLY A 61 7.12 0.80 -15.38
N GLU A 62 8.38 1.23 -15.57
CA GLU A 62 9.23 0.79 -16.68
C GLU A 62 9.52 -0.71 -16.61
N LEU A 63 9.88 -1.24 -15.43
CA LEU A 63 10.13 -2.67 -15.25
C LEU A 63 8.88 -3.52 -15.58
N LEU A 64 7.67 -3.06 -15.23
CA LEU A 64 6.41 -3.74 -15.57
C LEU A 64 6.14 -3.74 -17.08
N ARG A 65 6.49 -2.66 -17.79
CA ARG A 65 6.40 -2.63 -19.26
C ARG A 65 7.40 -3.56 -19.91
N LEU A 66 8.63 -3.62 -19.40
CA LEU A 66 9.68 -4.48 -19.93
C LEU A 66 9.35 -5.97 -19.83
N THR A 67 8.58 -6.38 -18.84
CA THR A 67 8.10 -7.76 -18.69
C THR A 67 6.80 -8.03 -19.46
N GLY A 68 6.21 -7.01 -20.08
CA GLY A 68 4.95 -7.09 -20.82
C GLY A 68 3.71 -7.17 -19.94
N ALA A 69 3.78 -6.79 -18.66
CA ALA A 69 2.64 -6.83 -17.75
C ALA A 69 1.47 -5.94 -18.24
N ASP A 70 1.80 -4.85 -18.94
CA ASP A 70 0.85 -3.91 -19.54
C ASP A 70 -0.01 -4.51 -20.66
N SER A 71 0.43 -5.62 -21.27
CA SER A 71 -0.37 -6.38 -22.24
C SER A 71 -1.58 -7.08 -21.61
N ARG A 72 -1.50 -7.42 -20.32
CA ARG A 72 -2.57 -8.09 -19.57
C ARG A 72 -3.32 -7.13 -18.66
N TRP A 73 -2.61 -6.23 -17.97
CA TRP A 73 -3.21 -5.26 -17.06
C TRP A 73 -2.72 -3.86 -17.43
N PRO A 74 -3.59 -3.01 -18.00
CA PRO A 74 -3.18 -1.65 -18.35
C PRO A 74 -2.62 -0.88 -17.16
N LEU A 75 -1.51 -0.22 -17.42
CA LEU A 75 -0.81 0.57 -16.41
C LEU A 75 -1.32 2.01 -16.44
N PHE A 76 -1.67 2.51 -15.26
CA PHE A 76 -2.06 3.90 -15.03
C PHE A 76 -1.01 4.51 -14.13
N ILE A 77 -0.13 5.35 -14.69
CA ILE A 77 1.06 5.83 -13.97
C ILE A 77 0.91 7.33 -13.69
N GLN A 78 0.95 7.71 -12.42
CA GLN A 78 0.93 9.12 -12.03
C GLN A 78 2.08 9.88 -12.70
N GLY A 79 1.73 10.96 -13.39
CA GLY A 79 2.68 11.79 -14.15
C GLY A 79 2.55 11.60 -15.66
N GLU A 80 1.91 10.52 -16.14
CA GLU A 80 1.66 10.30 -17.57
C GLU A 80 0.33 10.91 -18.06
N ASP A 81 -0.60 11.18 -17.14
CA ASP A 81 -1.89 11.82 -17.42
C ASP A 81 -2.36 12.55 -16.15
N ASP A 82 -3.43 13.34 -16.24
CA ASP A 82 -3.98 14.01 -15.07
C ASP A 82 -4.60 13.00 -14.10
N ARG A 83 -4.54 13.36 -12.81
CA ARG A 83 -4.99 12.49 -11.72
C ARG A 83 -6.43 12.01 -11.90
N HIS A 84 -7.35 12.88 -12.32
CA HIS A 84 -8.77 12.52 -12.44
C HIS A 84 -8.96 11.55 -13.60
N ARG A 85 -8.34 11.80 -14.76
CA ARG A 85 -8.38 10.89 -15.91
C ARG A 85 -7.74 9.53 -15.62
N LEU A 86 -6.59 9.49 -14.94
CA LEU A 86 -5.96 8.22 -14.55
C LEU A 86 -6.89 7.37 -13.69
N LEU A 87 -7.52 7.98 -12.69
CA LEU A 87 -8.45 7.30 -11.80
C LEU A 87 -9.70 6.84 -12.53
N GLN A 88 -10.29 7.72 -13.35
CA GLN A 88 -11.46 7.39 -14.14
C GLN A 88 -11.18 6.18 -15.05
N ARG A 89 -10.08 6.21 -15.80
CA ARG A 89 -9.72 5.10 -16.71
C ARG A 89 -9.39 3.82 -15.95
N PHE A 90 -8.74 3.91 -14.78
CA PHE A 90 -8.51 2.76 -13.92
C PHE A 90 -9.82 2.10 -13.45
N ILE A 91 -10.79 2.93 -13.03
CA ILE A 91 -12.13 2.47 -12.61
C ILE A 91 -12.88 1.85 -13.79
N GLU A 92 -12.93 2.54 -14.93
CA GLU A 92 -13.63 2.09 -16.14
C GLU A 92 -13.06 0.77 -16.67
N HIS A 93 -11.76 0.54 -16.53
CA HIS A 93 -11.12 -0.69 -16.98
C HIS A 93 -11.37 -1.88 -16.03
N GLY A 94 -11.44 -1.66 -14.71
CA GLY A 94 -11.74 -2.69 -13.71
C GLY A 94 -10.63 -3.72 -13.41
N HIS A 95 -9.64 -3.87 -14.29
CA HIS A 95 -8.53 -4.83 -14.14
C HIS A 95 -7.14 -4.23 -14.42
N GLY A 96 -6.96 -2.92 -14.22
CA GLY A 96 -5.67 -2.26 -14.39
C GLY A 96 -4.75 -2.33 -13.18
N ILE A 97 -3.55 -1.77 -13.34
CA ILE A 97 -2.61 -1.48 -12.25
C ILE A 97 -2.38 0.03 -12.20
N LEU A 98 -2.75 0.66 -11.09
CA LEU A 98 -2.51 2.07 -10.82
C LEU A 98 -1.24 2.23 -9.99
N LEU A 99 -0.33 3.08 -10.46
CA LEU A 99 0.91 3.44 -9.79
C LEU A 99 0.84 4.91 -9.38
N GLY A 100 0.92 5.19 -8.08
CA GLY A 100 0.83 6.55 -7.54
C GLY A 100 1.70 6.73 -6.30
N THR A 101 2.07 7.97 -5.99
CA THR A 101 2.72 8.29 -4.72
C THR A 101 1.71 8.33 -3.59
N ALA A 102 2.16 8.29 -2.33
CA ALA A 102 1.29 8.38 -1.17
C ALA A 102 0.35 9.61 -1.18
N SER A 103 0.74 10.72 -1.80
CA SER A 103 -0.12 11.91 -1.96
C SER A 103 -1.18 11.74 -3.04
N PHE A 104 -0.98 10.86 -4.03
CA PHE A 104 -2.01 10.51 -5.00
C PHE A 104 -3.21 9.85 -4.33
N TRP A 105 -2.97 9.11 -3.24
CA TRP A 105 -4.03 8.52 -2.43
C TRP A 105 -4.85 9.59 -1.68
N GLU A 106 -4.28 10.73 -1.33
CA GLU A 106 -4.96 11.74 -0.53
C GLU A 106 -6.08 12.45 -1.32
N GLY A 107 -7.31 12.33 -0.83
CA GLY A 107 -8.48 12.97 -1.44
C GLY A 107 -9.05 12.28 -2.68
N VAL A 108 -8.68 11.03 -2.95
CA VAL A 108 -9.26 10.23 -4.04
C VAL A 108 -10.43 9.39 -3.53
N ASP A 109 -11.62 9.53 -4.09
CA ASP A 109 -12.66 8.52 -3.90
C ASP A 109 -12.66 7.64 -5.16
N VAL A 110 -12.48 6.32 -5.01
CA VAL A 110 -12.53 5.37 -6.14
C VAL A 110 -13.83 4.59 -6.02
N PRO A 111 -15.02 5.17 -6.26
CA PRO A 111 -16.28 4.45 -6.05
C PRO A 111 -16.32 3.14 -6.87
N GLY A 112 -16.76 2.05 -6.25
CA GLY A 112 -16.98 0.74 -6.89
C GLY A 112 -15.97 -0.37 -6.53
N ASP A 113 -16.10 -1.47 -7.28
CA ASP A 113 -15.36 -2.75 -7.19
C ASP A 113 -13.90 -2.81 -7.75
N PRO A 114 -13.31 -1.78 -8.40
CA PRO A 114 -12.08 -2.03 -9.16
C PRO A 114 -10.86 -2.26 -8.28
N LEU A 115 -10.91 -1.96 -6.98
CA LEU A 115 -9.74 -2.11 -6.10
C LEU A 115 -9.81 -3.42 -5.31
N ARG A 116 -9.07 -4.42 -5.78
CA ARG A 116 -8.93 -5.74 -5.14
C ARG A 116 -7.62 -5.87 -4.38
N GLY A 117 -6.60 -5.08 -4.73
CA GLY A 117 -5.31 -5.09 -4.04
C GLY A 117 -4.73 -3.70 -3.82
N LEU A 118 -4.06 -3.53 -2.69
CA LEU A 118 -3.26 -2.34 -2.36
C LEU A 118 -1.84 -2.77 -2.00
N ILE A 119 -0.82 -2.29 -2.72
CA ILE A 119 0.58 -2.48 -2.34
C ILE A 119 1.10 -1.17 -1.77
N ILE A 120 1.70 -1.22 -0.59
CA ILE A 120 2.30 -0.04 0.06
C ILE A 120 3.80 -0.30 0.18
N GLN A 121 4.61 0.56 -0.46
CA GLN A 121 6.06 0.41 -0.48
C GLN A 121 6.68 0.54 0.93
N LYS A 122 6.26 1.55 1.70
CA LYS A 122 6.79 1.87 3.03
C LYS A 122 5.68 2.32 3.97
N LEU A 123 5.89 2.13 5.27
CA LEU A 123 5.04 2.74 6.29
C LEU A 123 4.92 4.26 6.05
N PRO A 124 3.69 4.82 6.07
CA PRO A 124 3.43 6.20 5.62
C PRO A 124 3.76 7.25 6.69
N PHE A 125 4.94 7.13 7.31
CA PHE A 125 5.49 8.15 8.18
C PHE A 125 5.74 9.45 7.41
N LYS A 126 5.59 10.58 8.10
CA LYS A 126 6.01 11.87 7.55
C LYS A 126 7.52 11.93 7.40
N VAL A 127 8.01 12.78 6.49
CA VAL A 127 9.44 13.04 6.33
C VAL A 127 9.89 13.96 7.47
N PRO A 128 10.79 13.53 8.37
CA PRO A 128 11.18 14.33 9.55
C PRO A 128 11.77 15.70 9.19
N THR A 129 12.45 15.79 8.05
CA THR A 129 13.13 17.00 7.57
C THR A 129 12.20 17.99 6.86
N GLU A 130 10.94 17.63 6.64
CA GLU A 130 9.94 18.55 6.08
C GLU A 130 9.67 19.69 7.09
N PRO A 131 9.70 20.98 6.69
CA PRO A 131 9.64 22.10 7.63
C PRO A 131 8.46 22.06 8.60
N VAL A 132 7.27 21.71 8.11
CA VAL A 132 6.06 21.61 8.94
C VAL A 132 6.15 20.41 9.90
N THR A 133 6.72 19.30 9.46
CA THR A 133 6.92 18.11 10.29
C THR A 133 7.95 18.38 11.39
N ALA A 134 9.09 18.98 11.03
CA ALA A 134 10.14 19.37 11.97
C ALA A 134 9.61 20.33 13.04
N ALA A 135 8.95 21.42 12.65
CA ALA A 135 8.40 22.41 13.59
C ALA A 135 7.37 21.79 14.57
N ARG A 136 6.55 20.84 14.10
CA ARG A 136 5.60 20.11 14.95
C ARG A 136 6.32 19.20 15.95
N MET A 137 7.36 18.50 15.50
CA MET A 137 8.16 17.63 16.36
C MET A 137 8.91 18.44 17.42
N GLU A 138 9.53 19.56 17.04
CA GLU A 138 10.24 20.47 17.96
C GLU A 138 9.30 21.04 19.03
N ALA A 139 8.09 21.46 18.65
CA ALA A 139 7.11 21.97 19.61
C ALA A 139 6.70 20.91 20.66
N ILE A 140 6.53 19.65 20.24
CA ILE A 140 6.20 18.52 21.14
C ILE A 140 7.39 18.19 22.05
N GLN A 141 8.60 18.18 21.49
CA GLN A 141 9.83 17.99 22.27
C GLN A 141 10.04 19.12 23.28
N GLY A 142 9.67 20.36 22.95
CA GLY A 142 9.76 21.52 23.83
C GLY A 142 8.90 21.42 25.10
N VAL A 143 7.87 20.56 25.11
CA VAL A 143 7.06 20.24 26.30
C VAL A 143 7.44 18.90 26.94
N GLY A 144 8.60 18.32 26.58
CA GLY A 144 9.14 17.10 27.15
C GLY A 144 8.53 15.79 26.63
N GLN A 145 7.82 15.83 25.50
CA GLN A 145 7.18 14.68 24.88
C GLN A 145 7.96 14.15 23.66
N ASP A 146 7.70 12.90 23.28
CA ASP A 146 8.35 12.28 22.12
C ASP A 146 7.56 12.57 20.83
N GLY A 147 8.14 13.38 19.93
CA GLY A 147 7.52 13.76 18.66
C GLY A 147 7.23 12.58 17.71
N PHE A 148 7.96 11.47 17.82
CA PHE A 148 7.65 10.27 17.05
C PHE A 148 6.36 9.60 17.57
N GLN A 149 6.24 9.42 18.88
CA GLN A 149 5.08 8.79 19.53
C GLN A 149 3.83 9.65 19.46
N GLU A 150 3.94 10.97 19.65
CA GLU A 150 2.79 11.86 19.75
C GLU A 150 2.31 12.39 18.39
N TYR A 151 3.17 12.40 17.36
CA TYR A 151 2.83 12.96 16.05
C TYR A 151 3.06 12.01 14.88
N MET A 152 4.26 11.47 14.70
CA MET A 152 4.55 10.63 13.53
C MET A 152 3.73 9.34 13.52
N LEU A 153 3.65 8.66 14.67
CA LEU A 153 3.00 7.38 14.82
C LEU A 153 1.46 7.45 14.67
N PRO A 154 0.75 8.39 15.33
CA PRO A 154 -0.69 8.58 15.12
C PRO A 154 -1.02 8.99 13.69
N HIS A 155 -0.18 9.83 13.06
CA HIS A 155 -0.37 10.23 11.68
C HIS A 155 -0.22 9.05 10.71
N ALA A 156 0.79 8.21 10.89
CA ALA A 156 0.96 7.00 10.09
C ALA A 156 -0.21 6.02 10.28
N ALA A 157 -0.70 5.85 11.52
CA ALA A 157 -1.87 5.03 11.81
C ALA A 157 -3.13 5.53 11.08
N LEU A 158 -3.38 6.84 11.10
CA LEU A 158 -4.50 7.45 10.40
C LEU A 158 -4.44 7.23 8.89
N ARG A 159 -3.27 7.45 8.27
CA ARG A 159 -3.08 7.23 6.83
C ARG A 159 -3.27 5.77 6.44
N LEU A 160 -2.73 4.84 7.21
CA LEU A 160 -2.95 3.42 6.97
C LEU A 160 -4.44 3.08 7.07
N LYS A 161 -5.13 3.54 8.13
CA LYS A 161 -6.57 3.30 8.29
C LYS A 161 -7.39 3.84 7.11
N GLN A 162 -7.06 5.02 6.61
CA GLN A 162 -7.68 5.58 5.39
C GLN A 162 -7.40 4.75 4.14
N GLY A 163 -6.20 4.17 4.02
CA GLY A 163 -5.85 3.18 3.01
C GLY A 163 -6.78 1.97 3.03
N PHE A 164 -6.94 1.36 4.20
CA PHE A 164 -7.80 0.19 4.39
C PHE A 164 -9.28 0.48 4.13
N GLY A 165 -9.78 1.63 4.60
CA GLY A 165 -11.20 2.00 4.46
C GLY A 165 -11.66 2.24 3.02
N ARG A 166 -10.74 2.25 2.05
CA ARG A 166 -11.06 2.36 0.62
C ARG A 166 -10.95 1.04 -0.12
N LEU A 167 -10.27 0.05 0.47
CA LEU A 167 -10.22 -1.30 -0.08
C LEU A 167 -11.55 -2.02 0.18
N ILE A 168 -12.16 -1.80 1.35
CA ILE A 168 -13.46 -2.38 1.71
C ILE A 168 -14.49 -1.27 1.85
N ARG A 169 -15.46 -1.26 0.94
CA ARG A 169 -16.57 -0.28 0.87
C ARG A 169 -17.94 -0.95 0.92
N SER A 170 -18.04 -2.22 0.54
CA SER A 170 -19.24 -3.03 0.62
C SER A 170 -19.02 -4.30 1.45
N LYS A 171 -20.10 -5.06 1.72
CA LYS A 171 -20.04 -6.34 2.44
C LYS A 171 -19.49 -7.50 1.59
N SER A 172 -19.47 -7.35 0.26
CA SER A 172 -18.93 -8.33 -0.67
C SER A 172 -17.48 -8.05 -1.06
N ASP A 173 -17.00 -6.83 -0.81
CA ASP A 173 -15.63 -6.46 -1.18
C ASP A 173 -14.63 -7.36 -0.46
N ARG A 174 -13.62 -7.81 -1.20
CA ARG A 174 -12.54 -8.63 -0.68
C ARG A 174 -11.24 -8.16 -1.29
N GLY A 175 -10.22 -7.97 -0.47
CA GLY A 175 -8.94 -7.52 -0.98
C GLY A 175 -7.77 -7.68 -0.03
N ALA A 176 -6.56 -7.59 -0.57
CA ALA A 176 -5.34 -7.66 0.20
C ALA A 176 -4.59 -6.32 0.21
N VAL A 177 -4.11 -5.92 1.38
CA VAL A 177 -3.08 -4.90 1.54
C VAL A 177 -1.74 -5.61 1.69
N VAL A 178 -0.79 -5.41 0.77
CA VAL A 178 0.58 -5.92 0.87
C VAL A 178 1.51 -4.78 1.24
N LEU A 179 2.01 -4.77 2.46
CA LEU A 179 2.96 -3.77 2.95
C LEU A 179 4.39 -4.33 2.85
N LEU A 180 5.22 -3.70 2.02
CA LEU A 180 6.61 -4.11 1.75
C LEU A 180 7.62 -3.57 2.78
N ASP A 181 7.14 -3.31 3.99
CA ASP A 181 7.90 -2.72 5.09
C ASP A 181 7.72 -3.58 6.34
N ASP A 182 8.71 -4.42 6.59
CA ASP A 182 8.72 -5.39 7.68
C ASP A 182 8.71 -4.73 9.07
N ARG A 183 8.97 -3.42 9.17
CA ARG A 183 8.94 -2.67 10.43
C ARG A 183 7.59 -2.72 11.10
N LEU A 184 6.50 -2.96 10.36
CA LEU A 184 5.18 -3.21 10.94
C LEU A 184 5.15 -4.44 11.88
N VAL A 185 6.00 -5.43 11.62
CA VAL A 185 6.07 -6.67 12.41
C VAL A 185 7.36 -6.78 13.23
N THR A 186 8.45 -6.11 12.84
CA THR A 186 9.74 -6.17 13.55
C THR A 186 9.92 -5.07 14.61
N ARG A 187 9.24 -3.92 14.48
CA ARG A 187 9.36 -2.80 15.45
C ARG A 187 8.22 -2.82 16.48
N LYS A 188 8.54 -2.38 17.71
CA LYS A 188 7.57 -2.30 18.83
C LYS A 188 6.33 -1.47 18.49
N TYR A 189 6.52 -0.32 17.82
CA TYR A 189 5.41 0.55 17.39
C TYR A 189 4.48 -0.12 16.35
N GLY A 190 4.94 -1.18 15.69
CA GLY A 190 4.14 -1.91 14.71
C GLY A 190 2.89 -2.55 15.32
N HIS A 191 2.91 -2.86 16.63
CA HIS A 191 1.71 -3.29 17.36
C HIS A 191 0.65 -2.18 17.43
N TYR A 192 1.06 -0.94 17.72
CA TYR A 192 0.14 0.22 17.74
C TYR A 192 -0.51 0.45 16.37
N LEU A 193 0.29 0.40 15.30
CA LEU A 193 -0.23 0.55 13.93
C LEU A 193 -1.26 -0.52 13.61
N ARG A 194 -0.96 -1.80 13.88
CA ARG A 194 -1.87 -2.92 13.63
C ARG A 194 -3.17 -2.82 14.42
N ASN A 195 -3.12 -2.39 15.67
CA ASN A 195 -4.31 -2.23 16.51
C ASN A 195 -5.17 -1.02 16.11
N SER A 196 -4.62 -0.09 15.34
CA SER A 196 -5.35 1.06 14.80
C SER A 196 -6.13 0.73 13.52
N LEU A 197 -5.84 -0.43 12.91
CA LEU A 197 -6.51 -0.94 11.71
C LEU A 197 -7.83 -1.64 12.07
N PRO A 198 -8.75 -1.82 11.10
CA PRO A 198 -10.08 -2.40 11.35
C PRO A 198 -10.08 -3.92 11.62
N GLY A 199 -8.97 -4.50 12.06
CA GLY A 199 -8.83 -5.94 12.36
C GLY A 199 -8.66 -6.87 11.15
N PRO A 200 -7.85 -6.55 10.12
CA PRO A 200 -7.61 -7.47 9.01
C PRO A 200 -6.85 -8.73 9.47
N THR A 201 -7.03 -9.83 8.75
CA THR A 201 -6.21 -11.04 8.96
C THR A 201 -4.74 -10.75 8.61
N LEU A 202 -3.83 -10.95 9.55
CA LEU A 202 -2.39 -10.72 9.34
C LEU A 202 -1.70 -11.96 8.74
N ILE A 203 -1.03 -11.76 7.61
CA ILE A 203 -0.13 -12.71 6.96
C ILE A 203 1.27 -12.11 6.99
N LYS A 204 2.25 -12.83 7.52
CA LYS A 204 3.65 -12.39 7.54
C LYS A 204 4.60 -13.56 7.37
N GLY A 205 5.81 -13.29 6.87
CA GLY A 205 6.85 -14.30 6.67
C GLY A 205 7.57 -14.11 5.33
N ALA A 206 8.25 -15.15 4.87
CA ALA A 206 8.88 -15.16 3.56
C ALA A 206 7.86 -14.91 2.45
N TRP A 207 8.24 -14.22 1.38
CA TRP A 207 7.34 -13.84 0.30
C TRP A 207 6.63 -15.06 -0.32
N SER A 208 7.33 -16.18 -0.44
CA SER A 208 6.75 -17.44 -0.93
C SER A 208 5.61 -17.98 -0.05
N ASP A 209 5.73 -17.87 1.28
CA ASP A 209 4.67 -18.23 2.23
C ASP A 209 3.50 -17.24 2.16
N VAL A 210 3.82 -15.94 2.10
CA VAL A 210 2.83 -14.87 1.98
C VAL A 210 2.01 -15.04 0.70
N GLN A 211 2.66 -15.26 -0.44
CA GLN A 211 2.03 -15.49 -1.73
C GLN A 211 1.11 -16.71 -1.71
N ARG A 212 1.54 -17.82 -1.11
CA ARG A 212 0.70 -19.03 -0.98
C ARG A 212 -0.59 -18.74 -0.22
N ARG A 213 -0.51 -18.01 0.89
CA ARG A 213 -1.67 -17.67 1.72
C ARG A 213 -2.56 -16.61 1.06
N LEU A 214 -1.97 -15.65 0.33
CA LEU A 214 -2.73 -14.73 -0.52
C LEU A 214 -3.50 -15.46 -1.61
N LYS A 215 -2.88 -16.47 -2.24
CA LYS A 215 -3.56 -17.31 -3.23
C LYS A 215 -4.77 -18.02 -2.63
N ALA A 216 -4.63 -18.63 -1.44
CA ALA A 216 -5.75 -19.25 -0.75
C ALA A 216 -6.88 -18.24 -0.49
N PHE A 217 -6.53 -17.05 0.01
CA PHE A 217 -7.49 -15.96 0.22
C PHE A 217 -8.23 -15.57 -1.06
N TYR A 218 -7.56 -15.37 -2.19
CA TYR A 218 -8.26 -15.02 -3.44
C TYR A 218 -9.00 -16.21 -4.10
N SER A 219 -8.70 -17.46 -3.72
CA SER A 219 -9.34 -18.66 -4.29
C SER A 219 -10.59 -19.12 -3.56
N GLU A 220 -10.88 -18.58 -2.38
CA GLU A 220 -12.09 -18.86 -1.59
C GLU A 220 -13.33 -18.12 -2.16
N VAL A 221 -13.37 -17.93 -3.48
CA VAL A 221 -14.42 -17.21 -4.25
C VAL A 221 -15.09 -18.18 -5.22
#